data_AF-A0A3G6S920-F1
#
_entry.id   AF-A0A3G6S920-F1
#
_cell.length_a   1.000
_cell.length_b   1.000
_cell.length_c   1.000
_cell.angle_alpha   90.00
_cell.angle_beta   90.00
_cell.angle_gamma   90.00
#
_symmetry.space_group_name_H-M   'P 1'
#
loop_
_entity.id
_entity.type
_entity.pdbx_description
1 polymer ?
#
loop_
_entity_poly.entity_id
_entity_poly.type
_entity_poly.pdbx_seq_one_letter_code
_entity_poly.pdbx_strand_id
1 'polypeptide(L)'
;MKTTQPELAKIFTDCIKQATEQTNTCMYPGCEENAINSHIMQKNGILSSIAEDRHLWQSAVNHFKQEYIGFQKKGINKVYTFLGFCNNHDTSVFQKIESKNKIDFSDYESSLLFALRTACNEYRIKEIVIKHQKCILAHPDTISSRRVKIFIEQNEIGLQDLTFFIDAMWNDLNNNTESFEFSFREFEWFELCLNSIYTYDTSQEIENHIRKHGVDMPRTSQIFISLFPYDNKSILLMGYHKDDTSKVKSFVNLFFKENEKRLKRRLSSLITFNCETWVCSERLYQSKFQGLDSEFFKTMLFSAQNGNERKTFDVNLFADNFKEKFKDFVKKNIA
;
A
#
# COMPACT_ATOMS: atom_id res chain seq x y z
N MET A 1 8.12 18.60 -15.79
CA MET A 1 8.19 18.73 -17.27
C MET A 1 7.13 17.84 -17.90
N LYS A 2 6.61 18.18 -19.08
CA LYS A 2 5.67 17.30 -19.83
C LYS A 2 6.44 16.09 -20.39
N THR A 3 5.73 14.97 -20.59
CA THR A 3 6.30 13.79 -21.26
C THR A 3 6.69 14.09 -22.70
N THR A 4 7.72 13.41 -23.21
CA THR A 4 8.10 13.41 -24.63
C THR A 4 7.28 12.43 -25.47
N GLN A 5 6.45 11.60 -24.84
CA GLN A 5 5.64 10.55 -25.48
C GLN A 5 4.14 10.71 -25.11
N PRO A 6 3.46 11.77 -25.57
CA PRO A 6 2.06 12.04 -25.19
C PRO A 6 1.06 11.00 -25.71
N GLU A 7 1.33 10.39 -26.87
CA GLU A 7 0.50 9.31 -27.42
C GLU A 7 0.55 8.06 -26.56
N LEU A 8 1.74 7.65 -26.11
CA LEU A 8 1.90 6.53 -25.19
C LEU A 8 1.24 6.82 -23.83
N ALA A 9 1.35 8.06 -23.33
CA ALA A 9 0.66 8.48 -22.11
C ALA A 9 -0.87 8.38 -22.22
N LYS A 10 -1.42 8.69 -23.40
CA LYS A 10 -2.84 8.49 -23.70
C LYS A 10 -3.20 7.00 -23.69
N ILE A 11 -2.42 6.15 -24.35
CA ILE A 11 -2.65 4.68 -24.37
C ILE A 11 -2.68 4.13 -22.93
N PHE A 12 -1.73 4.51 -22.08
CA PHE A 12 -1.71 4.08 -20.68
C PHE A 12 -2.96 4.57 -19.93
N THR A 13 -3.38 5.80 -20.16
CA THR A 13 -4.58 6.38 -19.53
C THR A 13 -5.87 5.69 -19.98
N ASP A 14 -5.98 5.36 -21.26
CA ASP A 14 -7.16 4.67 -21.81
C ASP A 14 -7.20 3.21 -21.32
N CYS A 15 -6.06 2.51 -21.33
CA CYS A 15 -5.97 1.14 -20.83
C CYS A 15 -6.24 1.02 -19.33
N ILE A 16 -5.76 1.94 -18.48
CA ILE A 16 -6.04 1.87 -17.03
C ILE A 16 -7.52 2.12 -16.73
N LYS A 17 -8.17 3.02 -17.50
CA LYS A 17 -9.60 3.26 -17.41
C LYS A 17 -10.38 1.99 -17.75
N GLN A 18 -10.07 1.37 -18.90
CA GLN A 18 -10.69 0.11 -19.31
C GLN A 18 -10.47 -1.01 -18.29
N ALA A 19 -9.25 -1.17 -17.79
CA ALA A 19 -8.93 -2.17 -16.78
C ALA A 19 -9.74 -1.97 -15.48
N THR A 20 -9.95 -0.72 -15.06
CA THR A 20 -10.77 -0.38 -13.88
C THR A 20 -12.24 -0.70 -14.11
N GLU A 21 -12.80 -0.34 -15.27
CA GLU A 21 -14.20 -0.63 -15.63
C GLU A 21 -14.47 -2.14 -15.71
N GLN A 22 -13.49 -2.93 -16.16
CA GLN A 22 -13.55 -4.40 -16.20
C GLN A 22 -13.28 -5.06 -14.83
N THR A 23 -13.04 -4.27 -13.80
CA THR A 23 -12.69 -4.76 -12.45
C THR A 23 -13.60 -4.11 -11.43
N ASN A 24 -14.88 -4.48 -11.49
CA ASN A 24 -15.95 -3.84 -10.74
C ASN A 24 -16.82 -4.84 -9.95
N THR A 25 -16.40 -6.09 -9.76
CA THR A 25 -17.14 -7.07 -8.94
C THR A 25 -16.80 -6.92 -7.45
N CYS A 26 -17.77 -7.17 -6.57
CA CYS A 26 -17.58 -7.22 -5.12
C CYS A 26 -16.57 -8.30 -4.71
N MET A 27 -15.70 -8.01 -3.74
CA MET A 27 -14.68 -8.95 -3.23
C MET A 27 -15.16 -9.86 -2.10
N TYR A 28 -16.43 -9.76 -1.70
CA TYR A 28 -17.00 -10.71 -0.74
C TYR A 28 -17.20 -12.08 -1.40
N PRO A 29 -16.83 -13.21 -0.76
CA PRO A 29 -16.93 -14.54 -1.35
C PRO A 29 -18.34 -14.85 -1.88
N GLY A 30 -18.43 -15.23 -3.16
CA GLY A 30 -19.69 -15.60 -3.81
C GLY A 30 -20.62 -14.44 -4.16
N CYS A 31 -20.19 -13.18 -4.01
CA CYS A 31 -21.00 -12.02 -4.38
C CYS A 31 -20.74 -11.57 -5.83
N GLU A 32 -21.79 -11.45 -6.64
CA GLU A 32 -21.71 -11.03 -8.04
C GLU A 32 -22.08 -9.55 -8.26
N GLU A 33 -22.46 -8.83 -7.20
CA GLU A 33 -22.84 -7.43 -7.25
C GLU A 33 -21.67 -6.52 -7.64
N ASN A 34 -22.00 -5.35 -8.20
CA ASN A 34 -21.00 -4.34 -8.49
C ASN A 34 -20.40 -3.75 -7.20
N ALA A 35 -19.08 -3.68 -7.16
CA ALA A 35 -18.32 -2.98 -6.14
C ALA A 35 -18.53 -1.46 -6.23
N ILE A 36 -18.54 -0.82 -5.08
CA ILE A 36 -18.49 0.64 -4.94
C ILE A 36 -17.06 1.07 -4.61
N ASN A 37 -16.83 2.39 -4.59
CA ASN A 37 -15.60 2.96 -4.07
C ASN A 37 -15.56 2.85 -2.54
N SER A 38 -15.10 1.70 -2.04
CA SER A 38 -14.83 1.43 -0.64
C SER A 38 -13.64 2.26 -0.16
N HIS A 39 -13.75 2.92 0.99
CA HIS A 39 -12.61 3.59 1.62
C HIS A 39 -11.68 2.56 2.25
N ILE A 40 -10.37 2.68 2.00
CA ILE A 40 -9.35 1.80 2.59
C ILE A 40 -9.31 1.97 4.13
N MET A 41 -9.64 3.17 4.61
CA MET A 41 -9.67 3.53 6.02
C MET A 41 -10.92 4.33 6.35
N GLN A 42 -11.43 4.21 7.58
CA GLN A 42 -12.68 4.82 8.02
C GLN A 42 -12.77 6.30 7.61
N LYS A 43 -13.77 6.64 6.79
CA LYS A 43 -13.93 8.01 6.27
C LYS A 43 -14.27 9.00 7.39
N ASN A 44 -15.26 8.64 8.21
CA ASN A 44 -15.75 9.46 9.31
C ASN A 44 -15.00 9.03 10.58
N GLY A 45 -14.30 9.94 11.23
CA GLY A 45 -13.40 9.60 12.34
C GLY A 45 -11.95 9.70 11.88
N ILE A 46 -11.42 8.66 11.25
CA ILE A 46 -9.99 8.59 10.90
C ILE A 46 -9.62 9.58 9.78
N LEU A 47 -10.10 9.38 8.55
CA LEU A 47 -9.71 10.25 7.43
C LEU A 47 -10.19 11.70 7.63
N SER A 48 -11.40 11.89 8.17
CA SER A 48 -11.94 13.23 8.42
C SER A 48 -11.17 14.00 9.49
N SER A 49 -10.45 13.32 10.40
CA SER A 49 -9.67 14.00 11.45
C SER A 49 -8.45 14.74 10.91
N ILE A 50 -7.97 14.38 9.72
CA ILE A 50 -6.80 14.99 9.08
C ILE A 50 -7.14 15.68 7.75
N ALA A 51 -8.42 15.71 7.37
CA ALA A 51 -8.88 16.27 6.10
C ALA A 51 -9.24 17.76 6.24
N GLU A 52 -8.30 18.63 5.89
CA GLU A 52 -8.53 20.07 5.79
C GLU A 52 -9.39 20.40 4.55
N ASP A 53 -10.45 21.19 4.73
CA ASP A 53 -11.44 21.51 3.69
C ASP A 53 -11.99 20.29 2.95
N ARG A 54 -12.11 19.13 3.64
CA ARG A 54 -12.53 17.84 3.05
C ARG A 54 -11.60 17.33 1.95
N HIS A 55 -10.30 17.64 2.01
CA HIS A 55 -9.29 17.16 1.06
C HIS A 55 -8.09 16.54 1.78
N LEU A 56 -7.42 15.62 1.10
CA LEU A 56 -6.15 15.01 1.53
C LEU A 56 -5.18 14.98 0.35
N TRP A 57 -3.90 14.82 0.67
CA TRP A 57 -2.83 14.64 -0.32
C TRP A 57 -2.45 13.17 -0.45
N GLN A 58 -2.23 12.71 -1.67
CA GLN A 58 -1.72 11.38 -1.99
C GLN A 58 -0.67 11.44 -3.08
N SER A 59 0.19 10.42 -3.15
CA SER A 59 0.97 10.15 -4.36
C SER A 59 0.04 9.69 -5.49
N ALA A 60 0.39 10.03 -6.73
CA ALA A 60 -0.36 9.64 -7.91
C ALA A 60 0.51 9.55 -9.16
N VAL A 61 0.10 8.65 -10.05
CA VAL A 61 0.69 8.50 -11.37
C VAL A 61 0.03 9.45 -12.38
N ASN A 62 0.84 10.16 -13.14
CA ASN A 62 0.44 11.00 -14.26
C ASN A 62 1.44 10.84 -15.41
N HIS A 63 1.12 9.96 -16.36
CA HIS A 63 1.97 9.66 -17.51
C HIS A 63 2.18 10.84 -18.49
N PHE A 64 1.41 11.93 -18.37
CA PHE A 64 1.64 13.15 -19.14
C PHE A 64 2.78 14.01 -18.59
N LYS A 65 3.33 13.66 -17.43
CA LYS A 65 4.55 14.24 -16.87
C LYS A 65 5.74 13.31 -17.15
N GLN A 66 6.92 13.90 -17.33
CA GLN A 66 8.17 13.14 -17.48
C GLN A 66 8.52 12.37 -16.20
N GLU A 67 8.49 13.07 -15.05
CA GLU A 67 8.45 12.44 -13.73
C GLU A 67 7.00 12.13 -13.43
N TYR A 68 6.61 10.88 -13.69
CA TYR A 68 5.21 10.48 -13.73
C TYR A 68 4.61 10.23 -12.34
N ILE A 69 5.39 10.31 -11.26
CA ILE A 69 4.87 10.28 -9.90
C ILE A 69 4.91 11.69 -9.32
N GLY A 70 3.83 12.10 -8.67
CA GLY A 70 3.79 13.34 -7.92
C GLY A 70 2.62 13.40 -6.96
N PHE A 71 2.60 14.42 -6.11
CA PHE A 71 1.54 14.60 -5.14
C PHE A 71 0.33 15.29 -5.76
N GLN A 72 -0.86 14.82 -5.38
CA GLN A 72 -2.11 15.46 -5.76
C GLN A 72 -3.05 15.61 -4.56
N LYS A 73 -3.79 16.72 -4.54
CA LYS A 73 -4.87 16.97 -3.58
C LYS A 73 -6.17 16.38 -4.13
N LYS A 74 -6.87 15.58 -3.33
CA LYS A 74 -8.11 14.90 -3.73
C LYS A 74 -9.15 14.97 -2.61
N GLY A 75 -10.41 15.16 -2.98
CA GLY A 75 -11.50 15.24 -2.02
C GLY A 75 -11.71 13.93 -1.26
N ILE A 76 -12.10 14.01 0.01
CA ILE A 76 -12.22 12.87 0.94
C ILE A 76 -13.14 11.75 0.43
N ASN A 77 -14.12 12.08 -0.42
CA ASN A 77 -15.04 11.10 -0.98
C ASN A 77 -14.42 10.25 -2.11
N LYS A 78 -13.27 10.65 -2.67
CA LYS A 78 -12.60 9.96 -3.77
C LYS A 78 -11.15 9.55 -3.45
N VAL A 79 -10.56 10.16 -2.44
CA VAL A 79 -9.20 9.84 -1.99
C VAL A 79 -9.24 8.55 -1.18
N TYR A 80 -8.19 7.74 -1.29
CA TYR A 80 -8.04 6.57 -0.45
C TYR A 80 -9.19 5.57 -0.55
N THR A 81 -9.71 5.40 -1.77
CA THR A 81 -10.78 4.47 -2.11
C THR A 81 -10.33 3.52 -3.21
N PHE A 82 -10.94 2.35 -3.26
CA PHE A 82 -10.80 1.37 -4.33
C PHE A 82 -12.16 0.71 -4.63
N LEU A 83 -12.31 0.11 -5.81
CA LEU A 83 -13.47 -0.74 -6.08
C LEU A 83 -13.29 -2.02 -5.25
N GLY A 84 -13.97 -2.12 -4.12
CA GLY A 84 -13.77 -3.22 -3.17
C GLY A 84 -15.03 -4.07 -3.01
N PHE A 85 -16.00 -3.55 -2.28
CA PHE A 85 -17.19 -4.29 -1.88
C PHE A 85 -18.44 -3.63 -2.45
N CYS A 86 -19.53 -4.38 -2.60
CA CYS A 86 -20.85 -3.76 -2.83
C CYS A 86 -21.30 -3.04 -1.55
N ASN A 87 -22.27 -2.14 -1.66
CA ASN A 87 -22.71 -1.33 -0.51
C ASN A 87 -23.14 -2.18 0.72
N ASN A 88 -23.78 -3.32 0.48
CA ASN A 88 -24.20 -4.24 1.54
C ASN A 88 -22.98 -4.79 2.31
N HIS A 89 -22.04 -5.41 1.61
CA HIS A 89 -20.87 -6.05 2.23
C HIS A 89 -19.87 -5.04 2.80
N ASP A 90 -19.70 -3.87 2.16
CA ASP A 90 -18.86 -2.81 2.72
C ASP A 90 -19.38 -2.36 4.10
N THR A 91 -20.71 -2.28 4.24
CA THR A 91 -21.36 -1.88 5.49
C THR A 91 -21.33 -3.01 6.53
N SER A 92 -21.75 -4.21 6.15
CA SER A 92 -21.96 -5.30 7.11
C SER A 92 -20.65 -5.90 7.62
N VAL A 93 -19.67 -6.13 6.74
CA VAL A 93 -18.39 -6.76 7.11
C VAL A 93 -17.57 -5.86 8.00
N PHE A 94 -17.49 -4.57 7.67
CA PHE A 94 -16.58 -3.65 8.36
C PHE A 94 -17.24 -2.82 9.44
N GLN A 95 -18.49 -3.10 9.79
CA GLN A 95 -19.26 -2.34 10.78
C GLN A 95 -18.48 -2.15 12.09
N LYS A 96 -17.75 -3.17 12.55
CA LYS A 96 -16.98 -3.15 13.79
C LYS A 96 -15.92 -2.04 13.81
N ILE A 97 -15.21 -1.83 12.70
CA ILE A 97 -14.15 -0.82 12.55
C ILE A 97 -14.65 0.49 11.91
N GLU A 98 -15.92 0.57 11.51
CA GLU A 98 -16.56 1.77 10.95
C GLU A 98 -17.51 2.46 11.95
N SER A 99 -17.83 1.81 13.06
CA SER A 99 -18.76 2.33 14.07
C SER A 99 -18.20 3.58 14.78
N LYS A 100 -19.10 4.37 15.38
CA LYS A 100 -18.72 5.53 16.21
C LYS A 100 -18.13 5.16 17.56
N ASN A 101 -18.20 3.89 17.96
CA ASN A 101 -17.65 3.43 19.22
C ASN A 101 -16.12 3.41 19.15
N LYS A 102 -15.47 3.42 20.32
CA LYS A 102 -14.02 3.29 20.36
C LYS A 102 -13.60 1.93 19.81
N ILE A 103 -12.71 1.92 18.82
CA ILE A 103 -12.17 0.70 18.23
C ILE A 103 -11.23 0.06 19.24
N ASP A 104 -11.41 -1.24 19.48
CA ASP A 104 -10.51 -2.03 20.31
C ASP A 104 -9.44 -2.68 19.42
N PHE A 105 -8.21 -2.19 19.50
CA PHE A 105 -7.09 -2.73 18.73
C PHE A 105 -6.48 -4.01 19.35
N SER A 106 -6.92 -4.40 20.55
CA SER A 106 -6.56 -5.70 21.16
C SER A 106 -7.50 -6.82 20.72
N ASP A 107 -8.67 -6.47 20.18
CA ASP A 107 -9.61 -7.42 19.59
C ASP A 107 -9.09 -7.93 18.24
N TYR A 108 -9.09 -9.25 18.10
CA TYR A 108 -8.53 -9.94 16.94
C TYR A 108 -9.30 -9.58 15.66
N GLU A 109 -10.62 -9.64 15.69
CA GLU A 109 -11.48 -9.37 14.54
C GLU A 109 -11.31 -7.92 14.04
N SER A 110 -11.20 -6.94 14.94
CA SER A 110 -10.97 -5.54 14.57
C SER A 110 -9.65 -5.38 13.82
N SER A 111 -8.58 -6.02 14.31
CA SER A 111 -7.28 -6.02 13.64
C SER A 111 -7.32 -6.76 12.29
N LEU A 112 -8.03 -7.89 12.24
CA LEU A 112 -8.23 -8.69 11.03
C LEU A 112 -8.96 -7.92 9.94
N LEU A 113 -9.98 -7.13 10.30
CA LEU A 113 -10.76 -6.32 9.35
C LEU A 113 -9.90 -5.23 8.68
N PHE A 114 -8.97 -4.60 9.40
CA PHE A 114 -8.00 -3.68 8.79
C PHE A 114 -7.07 -4.38 7.80
N ALA A 115 -6.56 -5.56 8.18
CA ALA A 115 -5.70 -6.36 7.32
C ALA A 115 -6.44 -6.87 6.08
N LEU A 116 -7.68 -7.36 6.22
CA LEU A 116 -8.53 -7.82 5.13
C LEU A 116 -8.78 -6.72 4.11
N ARG A 117 -9.16 -5.53 4.57
CA ARG A 117 -9.40 -4.40 3.67
C ARG A 117 -8.13 -3.97 2.93
N THR A 118 -6.99 -3.99 3.62
CA THR A 118 -5.67 -3.73 3.03
C THR A 118 -5.31 -4.77 1.98
N ALA A 119 -5.56 -6.05 2.25
CA ALA A 119 -5.32 -7.15 1.32
C ALA A 119 -6.21 -7.09 0.08
N CYS A 120 -7.51 -6.83 0.26
CA CYS A 120 -8.43 -6.64 -0.85
C CYS A 120 -8.04 -5.44 -1.73
N ASN A 121 -7.59 -4.33 -1.13
CA ASN A 121 -7.09 -3.19 -1.89
C ASN A 121 -5.85 -3.55 -2.73
N GLU A 122 -4.85 -4.21 -2.14
CA GLU A 122 -3.65 -4.63 -2.88
C GLU A 122 -3.98 -5.64 -3.99
N TYR A 123 -4.87 -6.59 -3.72
CA TYR A 123 -5.35 -7.54 -4.72
C TYR A 123 -6.03 -6.81 -5.89
N ARG A 124 -6.94 -5.86 -5.61
CA ARG A 124 -7.62 -5.07 -6.65
C ARG A 124 -6.63 -4.25 -7.48
N ILE A 125 -5.62 -3.65 -6.84
CA ILE A 125 -4.56 -2.90 -7.54
C ILE A 125 -3.82 -3.83 -8.50
N LYS A 126 -3.37 -5.01 -8.05
CA LYS A 126 -2.66 -5.97 -8.91
C LYS A 126 -3.52 -6.49 -10.06
N GLU A 127 -4.79 -6.78 -9.80
CA GLU A 127 -5.73 -7.21 -10.83
C GLU A 127 -5.88 -6.15 -11.94
N ILE A 128 -6.07 -4.89 -11.54
CA ILE A 128 -6.14 -3.75 -12.47
C ILE A 128 -4.80 -3.59 -13.21
N VAL A 129 -3.66 -3.72 -12.53
CA VAL A 129 -2.33 -3.62 -13.14
C VAL A 129 -2.12 -4.71 -14.19
N ILE A 130 -2.51 -5.96 -13.94
CA ILE A 130 -2.40 -7.04 -14.92
C ILE A 130 -3.25 -6.75 -16.15
N LYS A 131 -4.52 -6.38 -15.98
CA LYS A 131 -5.42 -6.02 -17.09
C LYS A 131 -4.90 -4.81 -17.87
N HIS A 132 -4.38 -3.80 -17.17
CA HIS A 132 -3.76 -2.62 -17.76
C HIS A 132 -2.56 -2.99 -18.64
N GLN A 133 -1.64 -3.81 -18.14
CA GLN A 133 -0.44 -4.23 -18.89
C GLN A 133 -0.80 -5.14 -20.07
N LYS A 134 -1.80 -6.03 -19.92
CA LYS A 134 -2.32 -6.83 -21.04
C LYS A 134 -2.94 -5.96 -22.14
N CYS A 135 -3.70 -4.93 -21.76
CA CYS A 135 -4.25 -3.94 -22.70
C CYS A 135 -3.13 -3.21 -23.45
N ILE A 136 -2.11 -2.73 -22.73
CA ILE A 136 -0.94 -2.07 -23.34
C ILE A 136 -0.30 -3.02 -24.36
N LEU A 137 0.04 -4.26 -23.97
CA LEU A 137 0.70 -5.23 -24.86
C LEU A 137 -0.09 -5.57 -26.12
N ALA A 138 -1.42 -5.48 -26.07
CA ALA A 138 -2.30 -5.73 -27.20
C ALA A 138 -2.45 -4.50 -28.12
N HIS A 139 -2.01 -3.32 -27.68
CA HIS A 139 -2.19 -2.09 -28.45
C HIS A 139 -1.19 -2.01 -29.63
N PRO A 140 -1.66 -1.75 -30.87
CA PRO A 140 -0.80 -1.76 -32.08
C PRO A 140 0.40 -0.81 -32.03
N ASP A 141 0.23 0.35 -31.41
CA ASP A 141 1.26 1.38 -31.31
C ASP A 141 2.26 1.16 -30.16
N THR A 142 2.24 -0.03 -29.54
CA THR A 142 3.18 -0.39 -28.47
C THR A 142 4.06 -1.55 -28.90
N ILE A 143 5.30 -1.56 -28.41
CA ILE A 143 6.23 -2.66 -28.67
C ILE A 143 6.09 -3.68 -27.54
N SER A 144 5.73 -4.92 -27.92
CA SER A 144 5.71 -6.03 -26.99
C SER A 144 7.09 -6.21 -26.35
N SER A 145 7.17 -6.09 -25.03
CA SER A 145 8.40 -6.23 -24.27
C SER A 145 8.36 -7.49 -23.43
N ARG A 146 9.41 -8.31 -23.53
CA ARG A 146 9.61 -9.48 -22.65
C ARG A 146 9.52 -9.09 -21.17
N ARG A 147 9.98 -7.88 -20.81
CA ARG A 147 9.91 -7.37 -19.43
C ARG A 147 8.49 -7.19 -18.95
N VAL A 148 7.59 -6.70 -19.81
CA VAL A 148 6.17 -6.50 -19.45
C VAL A 148 5.47 -7.85 -19.26
N LYS A 149 5.80 -8.86 -20.08
CA LYS A 149 5.28 -10.23 -19.90
C LYS A 149 5.71 -10.84 -18.57
N ILE A 150 7.01 -10.77 -18.25
CA ILE A 150 7.52 -11.21 -16.95
C ILE A 150 6.84 -10.45 -15.80
N PHE A 151 6.64 -9.13 -15.95
CA PHE A 151 5.95 -8.34 -14.93
C PHE A 151 4.50 -8.78 -14.73
N ILE A 152 3.78 -9.13 -15.80
CA ILE A 152 2.43 -9.71 -15.70
C ILE A 152 2.47 -11.04 -14.94
N GLU A 153 3.36 -11.97 -15.32
CA GLU A 153 3.54 -13.27 -14.67
C GLU A 153 3.83 -13.12 -13.17
N GLN A 154 4.74 -12.22 -12.78
CA GLN A 154 5.03 -11.96 -11.36
C GLN A 154 3.84 -11.37 -10.60
N ASN A 155 3.02 -10.52 -11.22
CA ASN A 155 1.80 -10.02 -10.57
C ASN A 155 0.74 -11.12 -10.44
N GLU A 156 0.64 -12.05 -11.40
CA GLU A 156 -0.26 -13.20 -11.31
C GLU A 156 0.14 -14.14 -10.17
N ILE A 157 1.44 -14.40 -9.97
CA ILE A 157 1.96 -15.11 -8.79
C ILE A 157 1.62 -14.34 -7.51
N GLY A 158 1.85 -13.02 -7.51
CA GLY A 158 1.49 -12.16 -6.37
C GLY A 158 0.00 -12.19 -6.01
N LEU A 159 -0.89 -12.34 -6.99
CA LEU A 159 -2.33 -12.54 -6.73
C LEU A 159 -2.61 -13.89 -6.08
N GLN A 160 -1.92 -14.96 -6.50
CA GLN A 160 -2.07 -16.29 -5.87
C GLN A 160 -1.63 -16.25 -4.41
N ASP A 161 -0.51 -15.58 -4.12
CA ASP A 161 -0.04 -15.35 -2.74
C ASP A 161 -1.10 -14.59 -1.93
N LEU A 162 -1.68 -13.51 -2.47
CA LEU A 162 -2.71 -12.73 -1.78
C LEU A 162 -4.00 -13.50 -1.54
N THR A 163 -4.41 -14.36 -2.48
CA THR A 163 -5.59 -15.22 -2.32
C THR A 163 -5.45 -16.11 -1.09
N PHE A 164 -4.28 -16.72 -0.87
CA PHE A 164 -4.04 -17.52 0.34
C PHE A 164 -4.35 -16.74 1.62
N PHE A 165 -3.86 -15.50 1.74
CA PHE A 165 -4.09 -14.69 2.93
C PHE A 165 -5.55 -14.22 3.04
N ILE A 166 -6.16 -13.78 1.94
CA ILE A 166 -7.56 -13.32 1.93
C ILE A 166 -8.50 -14.47 2.32
N ASP A 167 -8.28 -15.68 1.78
CA ASP A 167 -9.06 -16.86 2.11
C ASP A 167 -8.90 -17.25 3.59
N ALA A 168 -7.67 -17.18 4.14
CA ALA A 168 -7.43 -17.39 5.56
C ALA A 168 -8.17 -16.34 6.43
N MET A 169 -8.18 -15.07 6.03
CA MET A 169 -8.91 -14.02 6.74
C MET A 169 -10.42 -14.24 6.72
N TRP A 170 -10.99 -14.64 5.58
CA TRP A 170 -12.41 -15.00 5.51
C TRP A 170 -12.74 -16.23 6.34
N ASN A 171 -11.85 -17.23 6.34
CA ASN A 171 -12.00 -18.41 7.18
C ASN A 171 -11.99 -18.02 8.67
N ASP A 172 -11.09 -17.13 9.09
CA ASP A 172 -11.04 -16.64 10.47
C ASP A 172 -12.31 -15.88 10.87
N LEU A 173 -12.85 -15.02 9.98
CA LEU A 173 -14.11 -14.31 10.23
C LEU A 173 -15.31 -15.26 10.34
N ASN A 174 -15.35 -16.32 9.54
CA ASN A 174 -16.49 -17.24 9.48
C ASN A 174 -16.42 -18.34 10.57
N ASN A 175 -15.21 -18.78 10.93
CA ASN A 175 -14.98 -19.97 11.75
C ASN A 175 -14.21 -19.70 13.05
N ASN A 176 -13.78 -18.46 13.32
CA ASN A 176 -13.03 -18.07 14.51
C ASN A 176 -11.73 -18.86 14.72
N THR A 177 -10.99 -19.18 13.64
CA THR A 177 -9.76 -19.98 13.69
C THR A 177 -8.49 -19.19 14.06
N GLU A 178 -8.55 -17.86 14.02
CA GLU A 178 -7.46 -16.92 14.33
C GLU A 178 -6.09 -17.27 13.73
N SER A 179 -5.93 -17.24 12.41
CA SER A 179 -4.72 -17.68 11.70
C SER A 179 -3.59 -16.63 11.67
N PHE A 180 -3.80 -15.45 12.26
CA PHE A 180 -2.86 -14.32 12.22
C PHE A 180 -2.38 -13.91 13.62
N GLU A 181 -1.19 -13.31 13.70
CA GLU A 181 -0.70 -12.61 14.90
C GLU A 181 -0.72 -11.10 14.59
N PHE A 182 -1.35 -10.32 15.48
CA PHE A 182 -1.42 -8.87 15.38
C PHE A 182 -0.69 -8.19 16.55
N SER A 183 -0.12 -7.03 16.29
CA SER A 183 0.47 -6.16 17.31
C SER A 183 0.09 -4.72 17.00
N PHE A 184 -0.29 -3.97 18.03
CA PHE A 184 -0.55 -2.54 17.90
C PHE A 184 0.31 -1.72 18.88
N ARG A 185 0.55 -0.46 18.52
CA ARG A 185 1.30 0.52 19.32
C ARG A 185 0.75 1.92 19.08
N GLU A 186 0.62 2.66 20.16
CA GLU A 186 0.31 4.09 20.12
C GLU A 186 1.58 4.93 20.20
N PHE A 187 1.58 6.08 19.52
CA PHE A 187 2.62 7.10 19.66
C PHE A 187 2.06 8.51 19.36
N GLU A 188 2.94 9.51 19.38
CA GLU A 188 2.61 10.90 19.07
C GLU A 188 1.80 11.03 17.77
N TRP A 189 0.78 11.90 17.82
CA TRP A 189 -0.09 12.20 16.70
C TRP A 189 0.69 12.59 15.45
N PHE A 190 0.39 11.91 14.34
CA PHE A 190 0.99 12.12 13.04
C PHE A 190 -0.08 12.05 11.95
N GLU A 191 -0.15 13.09 11.12
CA GLU A 191 -1.27 13.32 10.18
C GLU A 191 -1.13 12.56 8.86
N LEU A 192 -0.88 11.26 8.96
CA LEU A 192 -0.69 10.36 7.83
C LEU A 192 -1.49 9.08 8.06
N CYS A 193 -2.24 8.66 7.05
CA CYS A 193 -2.85 7.34 6.99
C CYS A 193 -2.11 6.49 5.95
N LEU A 194 -1.63 5.32 6.36
CA LEU A 194 -0.94 4.32 5.55
C LEU A 194 -1.64 2.98 5.76
N ASN A 195 -1.84 2.26 4.66
CA ASN A 195 -2.32 0.88 4.62
C ASN A 195 -1.56 0.20 3.50
N SER A 196 -0.73 -0.77 3.85
CA SER A 196 0.15 -1.42 2.88
C SER A 196 0.37 -2.86 3.28
N ILE A 197 0.70 -3.67 2.28
CA ILE A 197 1.34 -4.95 2.48
C ILE A 197 2.83 -4.76 2.26
N TYR A 198 3.63 -5.39 3.12
CA TYR A 198 5.08 -5.44 3.00
C TYR A 198 5.51 -6.90 2.85
N THR A 199 6.05 -7.24 1.68
CA THR A 199 6.67 -8.54 1.42
C THR A 199 7.98 -8.62 2.21
N TYR A 200 8.07 -9.55 3.15
CA TYR A 200 9.26 -9.72 3.97
C TYR A 200 10.44 -10.33 3.18
N ASP A 201 10.14 -11.25 2.28
CA ASP A 201 11.10 -11.81 1.33
C ASP A 201 11.63 -10.71 0.40
N THR A 202 12.95 -10.56 0.38
CA THR A 202 13.57 -9.52 -0.45
C THR A 202 13.59 -9.94 -1.91
N SER A 203 13.56 -8.96 -2.82
CA SER A 203 13.66 -9.22 -4.26
C SER A 203 14.90 -10.05 -4.60
N GLN A 204 16.02 -9.82 -3.91
CA GLN A 204 17.24 -10.60 -4.09
C GLN A 204 17.10 -12.05 -3.62
N GLU A 205 16.41 -12.32 -2.51
CA GLU A 205 16.15 -13.68 -2.02
C GLU A 205 15.25 -14.46 -2.97
N ILE A 206 14.18 -13.80 -3.46
CA ILE A 206 13.26 -14.38 -4.44
C ILE A 206 14.03 -14.71 -5.74
N GLU A 207 14.81 -13.77 -6.26
CA GLU A 207 15.60 -13.99 -7.47
C GLU A 207 16.63 -15.12 -7.28
N ASN A 208 17.30 -15.17 -6.13
CA ASN A 208 18.26 -16.25 -5.82
C ASN A 208 17.57 -17.61 -5.73
N HIS A 209 16.34 -17.68 -5.21
CA HIS A 209 15.56 -18.91 -5.19
C HIS A 209 15.29 -19.41 -6.61
N ILE A 210 14.80 -18.53 -7.49
CA ILE A 210 14.53 -18.86 -8.90
C ILE A 210 15.80 -19.33 -9.60
N ARG A 211 16.92 -18.62 -9.44
CA ARG A 211 18.20 -18.99 -10.06
C ARG A 211 18.70 -20.37 -9.58
N LYS A 212 18.50 -20.70 -8.31
CA LYS A 212 18.98 -21.94 -7.70
C LYS A 212 18.09 -23.14 -8.01
N HIS A 213 16.78 -22.95 -8.01
CA HIS A 213 15.80 -24.04 -8.08
C HIS A 213 15.08 -24.13 -9.42
N GLY A 214 15.18 -23.10 -10.27
CA GLY A 214 14.50 -23.03 -11.57
C GLY A 214 12.99 -22.83 -11.47
N VAL A 215 12.46 -22.53 -10.28
CA VAL A 215 11.04 -22.35 -9.99
C VAL A 215 10.83 -21.16 -9.05
N ASP A 216 9.64 -20.58 -9.08
CA ASP A 216 9.23 -19.52 -8.15
C ASP A 216 9.20 -20.00 -6.70
N MET A 217 9.40 -19.06 -5.77
CA MET A 217 9.23 -19.34 -4.35
C MET A 217 7.77 -19.75 -4.10
N PRO A 218 7.50 -20.85 -3.35
CA PRO A 218 6.14 -21.38 -3.22
C PRO A 218 5.09 -20.38 -2.68
N ARG A 219 5.52 -19.50 -1.76
CA ARG A 219 4.74 -18.36 -1.25
C ARG A 219 5.67 -17.37 -0.57
N THR A 220 5.43 -16.08 -0.74
CA THR A 220 6.13 -15.03 0.01
C THR A 220 5.46 -14.73 1.36
N SER A 221 6.25 -14.33 2.36
CA SER A 221 5.75 -13.94 3.68
C SER A 221 5.32 -12.48 3.68
N GLN A 222 4.07 -12.22 4.08
CA GLN A 222 3.46 -10.89 4.00
C GLN A 222 3.21 -10.29 5.38
N ILE A 223 3.44 -8.99 5.49
CA ILE A 223 3.17 -8.20 6.70
C ILE A 223 2.16 -7.11 6.34
N PHE A 224 0.99 -7.15 6.98
CA PHE A 224 -0.07 -6.15 6.83
C PHE A 224 0.23 -4.99 7.76
N ILE A 225 0.16 -3.75 7.26
CA ILE A 225 0.57 -2.56 7.99
C ILE A 225 -0.51 -1.50 7.86
N SER A 226 -1.06 -1.06 8.99
CA SER A 226 -1.92 0.11 9.07
C SER A 226 -1.32 1.11 10.04
N LEU A 227 -1.18 2.36 9.60
CA LEU A 227 -0.77 3.48 10.43
C LEU A 227 -1.75 4.63 10.21
N PHE A 228 -2.37 5.15 11.26
CA PHE A 228 -3.36 6.22 11.12
C PHE A 228 -3.56 7.02 12.41
N PRO A 229 -4.06 8.26 12.32
CA PRO A 229 -4.49 9.03 13.48
C PRO A 229 -5.80 8.47 14.06
N TYR A 230 -5.84 8.32 15.38
CA TYR A 230 -7.04 7.92 16.12
C TYR A 230 -6.96 8.41 17.57
N ASP A 231 -8.03 9.00 18.10
CA ASP A 231 -8.13 9.44 19.51
C ASP A 231 -6.91 10.24 20.01
N ASN A 232 -6.49 11.27 19.27
CA ASN A 232 -5.32 12.13 19.57
C ASN A 232 -3.96 11.41 19.65
N LYS A 233 -3.87 10.17 19.15
CA LYS A 233 -2.64 9.41 18.96
C LYS A 233 -2.51 8.95 17.52
N SER A 234 -1.33 8.44 17.17
CA SER A 234 -1.16 7.59 16.00
C SER A 234 -1.15 6.13 16.43
N ILE A 235 -1.91 5.30 15.71
CA ILE A 235 -1.98 3.86 15.90
C ILE A 235 -1.16 3.22 14.79
N LEU A 236 -0.15 2.43 15.16
CA LEU A 236 0.50 1.48 14.26
C LEU A 236 -0.04 0.09 14.58
N LEU A 237 -0.65 -0.55 13.60
CA LEU A 237 -1.09 -1.94 13.61
C LEU A 237 -0.27 -2.70 12.58
N MET A 238 0.32 -3.83 12.99
CA MET A 238 0.95 -4.76 12.05
C MET A 238 0.46 -6.19 12.31
N GLY A 239 0.28 -6.96 11.24
CA GLY A 239 -0.13 -8.34 11.31
C GLY A 239 0.60 -9.24 10.32
N TYR A 240 0.66 -10.53 10.60
CA TYR A 240 1.20 -11.56 9.71
C TYR A 240 0.57 -12.91 9.99
N HIS A 241 0.61 -13.82 9.01
CA HIS A 241 0.07 -15.17 9.14
C HIS A 241 0.95 -16.03 10.08
N LYS A 242 0.34 -16.85 10.95
CA LYS A 242 1.06 -17.64 11.96
C LYS A 242 2.08 -18.62 11.36
N ASP A 243 1.86 -19.10 10.15
CA ASP A 243 2.84 -19.95 9.43
C ASP A 243 4.18 -19.24 9.17
N ASP A 244 4.17 -17.91 9.06
CA ASP A 244 5.37 -17.11 8.79
C ASP A 244 6.12 -16.68 10.07
N THR A 245 5.61 -17.03 11.26
CA THR A 245 6.10 -16.53 12.56
C THR A 245 7.60 -16.64 12.74
N SER A 246 8.19 -17.80 12.41
CA SER A 246 9.63 -18.05 12.58
C SER A 246 10.50 -17.10 11.76
N LYS A 247 9.95 -16.56 10.66
CA LYS A 247 10.64 -15.73 9.69
C LYS A 247 10.42 -14.24 9.92
N VAL A 248 9.18 -13.82 10.23
CA VAL A 248 8.80 -12.40 10.26
C VAL A 248 8.75 -11.78 11.66
N LYS A 249 8.56 -12.57 12.72
CA LYS A 249 8.32 -12.05 14.07
C LYS A 249 9.43 -11.14 14.59
N SER A 250 10.70 -11.49 14.32
CA SER A 250 11.85 -10.69 14.74
C SER A 250 11.86 -9.31 14.08
N PHE A 251 11.47 -9.23 12.81
CA PHE A 251 11.37 -7.98 12.06
C PHE A 251 10.21 -7.11 12.55
N VAL A 252 9.02 -7.70 12.74
CA VAL A 252 7.85 -6.98 13.27
C VAL A 252 8.17 -6.40 14.65
N ASN A 253 8.84 -7.18 15.52
CA ASN A 253 9.27 -6.72 16.84
C ASN A 253 10.15 -5.45 16.82
N LEU A 254 10.83 -5.15 15.70
CA LEU A 254 11.62 -3.91 15.58
C LEU A 254 10.74 -2.65 15.65
N PHE A 255 9.47 -2.75 15.28
CA PHE A 255 8.51 -1.63 15.34
C PHE A 255 7.87 -1.51 16.73
N PHE A 256 7.66 -2.63 17.43
CA PHE A 256 6.92 -2.64 18.70
C PHE A 256 7.81 -2.60 19.94
N LYS A 257 9.02 -3.16 19.89
CA LYS A 257 9.92 -3.29 21.07
C LYS A 257 11.03 -2.25 21.13
N GLU A 258 11.33 -1.55 20.03
CA GLU A 258 12.36 -0.51 20.03
C GLU A 258 11.83 0.83 20.56
N ASN A 259 12.77 1.69 20.99
CA ASN A 259 12.44 3.06 21.39
C ASN A 259 11.88 3.89 20.22
N GLU A 260 11.18 4.96 20.57
CA GLU A 260 10.43 5.78 19.61
C GLU A 260 11.31 6.40 18.51
N LYS A 261 12.56 6.79 18.84
CA LYS A 261 13.50 7.32 17.84
C LYS A 261 13.80 6.30 16.73
N ARG A 262 14.02 5.03 17.10
CA ARG A 262 14.29 3.96 16.12
C ARG A 262 13.02 3.58 15.35
N LEU A 263 11.87 3.52 16.02
CA LEU A 263 10.57 3.33 15.37
C LEU A 263 10.33 4.39 14.29
N LYS A 264 10.43 5.68 14.65
CA LYS A 264 10.21 6.81 13.75
C LYS A 264 11.10 6.72 12.50
N ARG A 265 12.38 6.36 12.64
CA ARG A 265 13.28 6.13 11.50
C ARG A 265 12.87 4.94 10.63
N ARG A 266 12.46 3.81 11.22
CA ARG A 266 11.99 2.64 10.47
C ARG A 266 10.71 2.93 9.70
N LEU A 267 9.72 3.56 10.34
CA LEU A 267 8.49 4.00 9.69
C LEU A 267 8.79 4.98 8.55
N SER A 268 9.71 5.92 8.76
CA SER A 268 10.12 6.86 7.71
C SER A 268 10.70 6.15 6.50
N SER A 269 11.59 5.17 6.73
CA SER A 269 12.14 4.34 5.65
C SER A 269 11.06 3.52 4.96
N LEU A 270 10.13 2.92 5.71
CA LEU A 270 9.05 2.12 5.16
C LEU A 270 8.11 2.97 4.28
N ILE A 271 7.62 4.10 4.81
CA ILE A 271 6.72 5.05 4.12
C ILE A 271 7.35 5.61 2.85
N THR A 272 8.66 5.90 2.89
CA THR A 272 9.33 6.59 1.79
C THR A 272 9.78 5.64 0.68
N PHE A 273 10.14 4.40 1.02
CA PHE A 273 10.80 3.48 0.07
C PHE A 273 9.97 2.25 -0.29
N ASN A 274 9.05 1.80 0.57
CA ASN A 274 8.40 0.49 0.40
C ASN A 274 6.86 0.55 0.39
N CYS A 275 6.26 1.70 0.76
CA CYS A 275 4.81 1.84 0.85
C CYS A 275 4.30 2.97 -0.03
N GLU A 276 3.44 2.64 -0.98
CA GLU A 276 2.89 3.61 -1.96
C GLU A 276 1.48 4.09 -1.59
N THR A 277 0.75 3.33 -0.76
CA THR A 277 -0.67 3.56 -0.44
C THR A 277 -0.84 4.33 0.87
N TRP A 278 -0.58 5.64 0.82
CA TRP A 278 -0.80 6.53 1.96
C TRP A 278 -1.35 7.91 1.56
N VAL A 279 -1.98 8.57 2.53
CA VAL A 279 -2.53 9.92 2.43
C VAL A 279 -2.11 10.77 3.62
N CYS A 280 -2.06 12.08 3.44
CA CYS A 280 -1.73 13.02 4.53
C CYS A 280 -2.57 14.30 4.49
N SER A 281 -2.56 15.03 5.61
CA SER A 281 -3.15 16.36 5.72
C SER A 281 -2.48 17.39 4.81
N GLU A 282 -3.15 18.51 4.57
CA GLU A 282 -2.56 19.66 3.89
C GLU A 282 -1.34 20.19 4.67
N ARG A 283 -1.46 20.35 5.99
CA ARG A 283 -0.37 20.78 6.86
C ARG A 283 0.86 19.88 6.78
N LEU A 284 0.68 18.56 6.82
CA LEU A 284 1.81 17.62 6.71
C LEU A 284 2.43 17.66 5.31
N TYR A 285 1.61 17.75 4.26
CA TYR A 285 2.10 17.93 2.89
C TYR A 285 2.96 19.19 2.76
N GLN A 286 2.45 20.35 3.16
CA GLN A 286 3.17 21.61 3.07
C GLN A 286 4.50 21.55 3.84
N SER A 287 4.49 21.01 5.05
CA SER A 287 5.68 20.95 5.90
C SER A 287 6.71 19.90 5.48
N LYS A 288 6.28 18.73 4.97
CA LYS A 288 7.19 17.59 4.71
C LYS A 288 7.36 17.22 3.25
N PHE A 289 6.36 17.39 2.39
CA PHE A 289 6.36 16.80 1.03
C PHE A 289 6.34 17.81 -0.11
N GLN A 290 5.82 19.02 0.12
CA GLN A 290 5.73 20.03 -0.93
C GLN A 290 7.11 20.35 -1.51
N GLY A 291 7.21 20.25 -2.83
CA GLY A 291 8.45 20.48 -3.58
C GLY A 291 9.45 19.32 -3.52
N LEU A 292 8.99 18.11 -3.20
CA LEU A 292 9.79 16.88 -3.22
C LEU A 292 9.36 15.87 -4.30
N ASP A 293 8.50 16.25 -5.26
CA ASP A 293 7.99 15.34 -6.30
C ASP A 293 9.14 14.62 -7.05
N SER A 294 10.20 15.35 -7.43
CA SER A 294 11.37 14.77 -8.12
C SER A 294 12.15 13.81 -7.22
N GLU A 295 12.33 14.16 -5.93
CA GLU A 295 13.01 13.31 -4.96
C GLU A 295 12.24 12.01 -4.71
N PHE A 296 10.92 12.08 -4.53
CA PHE A 296 10.08 10.88 -4.39
C PHE A 296 10.06 10.02 -5.66
N PHE A 297 10.03 10.65 -6.84
CA PHE A 297 10.13 9.94 -8.11
C PHE A 297 11.45 9.15 -8.23
N LYS A 298 12.58 9.79 -7.92
CA LYS A 298 13.90 9.14 -7.92
C LYS A 298 13.98 8.03 -6.87
N THR A 299 13.42 8.25 -5.69
CA THR A 299 13.36 7.24 -4.64
C THR A 299 12.56 6.01 -5.06
N MET A 300 11.42 6.18 -5.73
CA MET A 300 10.66 5.04 -6.26
C MET A 300 11.49 4.22 -7.27
N LEU A 301 12.19 4.88 -8.19
CA LEU A 301 13.09 4.19 -9.14
C LEU A 301 14.23 3.45 -8.45
N PHE A 302 14.81 4.06 -7.42
CA PHE A 302 15.84 3.45 -6.60
C PHE A 302 15.32 2.24 -5.81
N SER A 303 14.15 2.35 -5.19
CA SER A 303 13.52 1.24 -4.45
C SER A 303 13.30 0.03 -5.34
N ALA A 304 12.84 0.24 -6.58
CA ALA A 304 12.65 -0.83 -7.56
C ALA A 304 13.94 -1.58 -7.93
N GLN A 305 15.12 -1.05 -7.59
CA GLN A 305 16.44 -1.62 -7.89
C GLN A 305 17.24 -2.02 -6.64
N ASN A 306 16.76 -1.69 -5.44
CA ASN A 306 17.53 -1.86 -4.20
C ASN A 306 17.77 -3.34 -3.83
N GLY A 307 16.86 -4.24 -4.21
CA GLY A 307 17.02 -5.71 -4.03
C GLY A 307 16.94 -6.20 -2.59
N ASN A 308 17.04 -5.32 -1.60
CA ASN A 308 16.94 -5.63 -0.17
C ASN A 308 16.04 -4.61 0.55
N GLU A 309 14.75 -4.83 0.45
CA GLU A 309 13.66 -4.00 0.96
C GLU A 309 13.69 -3.87 2.50
N ARG A 310 14.33 -4.83 3.19
CA ARG A 310 14.52 -4.82 4.66
C ARG A 310 15.55 -3.79 5.11
N LYS A 311 16.33 -3.21 4.20
CA LYS A 311 17.29 -2.15 4.52
C LYS A 311 16.57 -0.90 5.03
N THR A 312 16.95 -0.43 6.21
CA THR A 312 16.47 0.85 6.76
C THR A 312 17.40 1.98 6.32
N PHE A 313 16.85 2.99 5.66
CA PHE A 313 17.59 4.20 5.27
C PHE A 313 17.53 5.26 6.37
N ASP A 314 18.56 6.10 6.45
CA ASP A 314 18.65 7.17 7.46
C ASP A 314 17.86 8.40 7.02
N VAL A 315 16.54 8.23 6.95
CA VAL A 315 15.56 9.29 6.74
C VAL A 315 14.63 9.35 7.94
N ASN A 316 14.20 10.55 8.32
CA ASN A 316 13.28 10.74 9.45
C ASN A 316 12.19 11.76 9.11
N LEU A 317 11.05 11.25 8.67
CA LEU A 317 9.86 12.01 8.31
C LEU A 317 9.28 12.80 9.51
N PHE A 318 9.54 12.33 10.73
CA PHE A 318 9.09 12.97 11.97
C PHE A 318 9.98 14.14 12.40
N ALA A 319 11.15 14.34 11.77
CA ALA A 319 12.04 15.45 12.10
C ALA A 319 11.67 16.72 11.32
N ASP A 320 11.86 17.89 11.92
CA ASP A 320 11.58 19.19 11.29
C ASP A 320 12.39 19.42 10.01
N ASN A 321 13.64 18.98 10.01
CA ASN A 321 14.55 19.09 8.86
C ASN A 321 14.44 17.94 7.83
N PHE A 322 13.34 17.18 7.84
CA PHE A 322 13.13 16.05 6.91
C PHE A 322 13.40 16.43 5.45
N LYS A 323 12.82 17.54 4.95
CA LYS A 323 12.95 17.96 3.55
C LYS A 323 14.41 18.11 3.12
N GLU A 324 15.20 18.80 3.94
CA GLU A 324 16.63 19.02 3.68
C GLU A 324 17.40 17.68 3.69
N LYS A 325 17.20 16.88 4.74
CA LYS A 325 17.89 15.58 4.89
C LYS A 325 17.51 14.59 3.79
N PHE A 326 16.26 14.59 3.35
CA PHE A 326 15.80 13.74 2.26
C PHE A 326 16.40 14.14 0.92
N LYS A 327 16.44 15.44 0.60
CA LYS A 327 17.14 15.96 -0.59
C LYS A 327 18.62 15.57 -0.60
N ASP A 328 19.29 15.74 0.54
CA ASP A 328 20.68 15.34 0.72
C ASP A 328 20.88 13.83 0.53
N PHE A 329 19.97 13.02 1.08
CA PHE A 329 19.99 11.57 0.91
C PHE A 329 19.88 11.19 -0.57
N VAL A 330 18.88 11.71 -1.28
CA VAL A 330 18.66 11.44 -2.71
C VAL A 330 19.88 11.84 -3.52
N LYS A 331 20.42 13.05 -3.30
CA LYS A 331 21.61 13.55 -4.00
C LYS A 331 22.83 12.67 -3.79
N LYS A 332 23.02 12.11 -2.59
CA LYS A 332 24.21 11.31 -2.25
C LYS A 332 24.12 9.84 -2.67
N ASN A 333 22.91 9.28 -2.72
CA ASN A 333 22.72 7.82 -2.82
C ASN A 333 22.00 7.35 -4.09
N ILE A 334 21.30 8.23 -4.80
CA ILE A 334 20.39 7.85 -5.91
C ILE A 334 20.81 8.47 -7.27
N ALA A 335 21.88 9.26 -7.29
CA ALA A 335 22.30 10.03 -8.47
C ALA A 335 22.49 9.18 -9.74
#